data_AF-A0A6C0U2X7-F1
#
_entry.id   AF-A0A6C0U2X7-F1
#
_cell.length_a   1.000
_cell.length_b   1.000
_cell.length_c   1.000
_cell.angle_alpha   90.00
_cell.angle_beta   90.00
_cell.angle_gamma   90.00
#
_symmetry.space_group_name_H-M   'P 1'
#
loop_
_entity.id
_entity.type
_entity.pdbx_description
1 polymer ?
#
loop_
_entity_poly.entity_id
_entity_poly.type
_entity_poly.pdbx_seq_one_letter_code
_entity_poly.pdbx_strand_id
1 'polypeptide(L)'
;MITRRDFVVAGLAAGGTAAVIQLLYLPGDADGSSATSSLAEQQLNIVSGLGVRMDELLQSLEGADRLGESWIGSLAAAPSLRELGTIVDGRIDLQAPDLGAATAQRVRQDFVDNQLCELDGWQLSLLECQLAGLRHLAIAADPANLPLMRAREQAALQESLTEGEIAPLANWGPRKTVQGQKFNEQADGHSGLWFQFDNAPNRARIMIDGELARTRVSSKVVTSGLFGEMQDRILATPGEYEIALVDPIKKIKQPVGMLVVEPDPALATDGQASGTGFCEISKWGPRQTTVGVAPNVQPDGSMGLWVHTDCLPEGTELLFVDDVLGFTRTSFGLTARIPLALLESPGDKPVYLHNPRTGNRQLIGKFRVQE
;
A
#
# COMPACT_ATOMS: atom_id res chain seq x y z
N MET A 1 19.73 -16.58 -5.55
CA MET A 1 20.93 -17.18 -6.17
C MET A 1 20.57 -17.38 -7.64
N ILE A 2 21.02 -16.48 -8.51
CA ILE A 2 20.73 -16.54 -9.95
C ILE A 2 21.51 -17.73 -10.50
N THR A 3 20.83 -18.65 -11.19
CA THR A 3 21.49 -19.83 -11.75
C THR A 3 21.87 -19.56 -13.21
N ARG A 4 22.95 -20.18 -13.71
CA ARG A 4 23.40 -20.06 -15.12
C ARG A 4 22.27 -20.35 -16.14
N ARG A 5 21.21 -21.03 -15.70
CA ARG A 5 20.01 -21.33 -16.49
C ARG A 5 19.22 -20.06 -16.83
N ASP A 6 19.16 -19.07 -15.95
CA ASP A 6 18.35 -17.85 -16.16
C ASP A 6 18.92 -16.99 -17.30
N PHE A 7 20.25 -16.95 -17.44
CA PHE A 7 20.95 -16.23 -18.51
C PHE A 7 20.87 -16.96 -19.87
N VAL A 8 20.95 -18.30 -19.88
CA VAL A 8 20.87 -19.11 -21.10
C VAL A 8 19.42 -19.26 -21.59
N VAL A 9 18.43 -19.25 -20.70
CA VAL A 9 17.01 -19.31 -21.07
C VAL A 9 16.54 -17.97 -21.63
N ALA A 10 16.96 -16.82 -21.07
CA ALA A 10 16.65 -15.51 -21.65
C ALA A 10 17.28 -15.34 -23.05
N GLY A 11 18.50 -15.82 -23.27
CA GLY A 11 19.17 -15.77 -24.58
C GLY A 11 18.66 -16.78 -25.62
N LEU A 12 18.13 -17.94 -25.22
CA LEU A 12 17.57 -18.94 -26.14
C LEU A 12 16.09 -18.72 -26.47
N ALA A 13 15.31 -18.09 -25.58
CA ALA A 13 13.88 -17.82 -25.83
C ALA A 13 13.66 -16.77 -26.93
N ALA A 14 14.57 -15.82 -27.10
CA ALA A 14 14.49 -14.80 -28.15
C ALA A 14 14.73 -15.35 -29.58
N GLY A 15 15.27 -16.58 -29.71
CA GLY A 15 15.67 -17.16 -31.01
C GLY A 15 14.83 -18.33 -31.52
N GLY A 16 13.83 -18.82 -30.78
CA GLY A 16 13.05 -19.95 -31.26
C GLY A 16 11.96 -20.44 -30.32
N THR A 17 10.78 -19.84 -30.38
CA THR A 17 9.49 -20.51 -30.09
C THR A 17 8.32 -19.61 -30.50
N ALA A 18 8.21 -19.33 -31.79
CA ALA A 18 6.94 -18.95 -32.39
C ALA A 18 6.24 -20.23 -32.88
N ALA A 19 5.57 -20.97 -31.99
CA ALA A 19 4.60 -22.01 -32.37
C ALA A 19 3.76 -22.51 -31.19
N VAL A 20 2.46 -22.22 -31.28
CA VAL A 20 1.32 -23.09 -30.91
C VAL A 20 1.17 -23.48 -29.44
N ILE A 21 0.33 -22.72 -28.71
CA ILE A 21 -0.69 -23.31 -27.82
C ILE A 21 -1.98 -22.49 -27.98
N GLN A 22 -2.85 -22.91 -28.90
CA GLN A 22 -4.29 -22.74 -28.76
C GLN A 22 -4.82 -24.05 -28.20
N LEU A 23 -5.42 -24.03 -27.00
CA LEU A 23 -6.55 -24.89 -26.65
C LEU A 23 -7.07 -24.59 -25.23
N LEU A 24 -8.39 -24.37 -25.18
CA LEU A 24 -9.35 -24.57 -24.06
C LEU A 24 -9.47 -23.45 -23.02
N TYR A 25 -10.23 -22.41 -23.38
CA TYR A 25 -11.01 -21.63 -22.44
C TYR A 25 -12.31 -22.36 -22.10
N LEU A 26 -12.50 -22.73 -20.83
CA LEU A 26 -13.79 -22.94 -20.21
C LEU A 26 -14.10 -21.70 -19.37
N PRO A 27 -15.27 -21.05 -19.50
CA PRO A 27 -15.64 -19.95 -18.62
C PRO A 27 -16.11 -20.53 -17.28
N GLY A 28 -15.33 -20.28 -16.23
CA GLY A 28 -15.77 -20.44 -14.85
C GLY A 28 -15.81 -19.05 -14.21
N ASP A 29 -17.01 -18.59 -13.89
CA ASP A 29 -17.24 -17.35 -13.15
C ASP A 29 -16.60 -17.48 -11.75
N ALA A 30 -15.49 -16.78 -11.55
CA ALA A 30 -14.93 -16.47 -10.26
C ALA A 30 -14.60 -14.97 -10.25
N ASP A 31 -15.60 -14.16 -9.89
CA ASP A 31 -15.43 -12.75 -9.58
C ASP A 31 -14.63 -12.63 -8.28
N GLY A 32 -13.32 -12.66 -8.46
CA GLY A 32 -12.29 -12.40 -7.45
C GLY A 32 -11.05 -11.87 -8.15
N SER A 33 -11.24 -10.91 -9.07
CA SER A 33 -10.14 -10.29 -9.80
C SER A 33 -9.30 -9.46 -8.83
N SER A 34 -8.20 -10.05 -8.35
CA SER A 34 -7.16 -9.35 -7.61
C SER A 34 -6.52 -8.33 -8.57
N ALA A 35 -6.87 -7.05 -8.39
CA ALA A 35 -6.38 -5.94 -9.22
C ALA A 35 -4.83 -5.85 -9.28
N THR A 36 -4.12 -6.51 -8.36
CA THR A 36 -2.67 -6.65 -8.33
C THR A 36 -2.10 -7.50 -9.47
N SER A 37 -2.85 -8.46 -10.02
CA SER A 37 -2.37 -9.30 -11.12
C SER A 37 -2.20 -8.53 -12.44
N SER A 38 -3.05 -7.53 -12.68
CA SER A 38 -3.06 -6.80 -13.97
C SER A 38 -1.87 -5.85 -14.14
N LEU A 39 -1.33 -5.31 -13.04
CA LEU A 39 -0.15 -4.44 -13.08
C LEU A 39 1.14 -5.24 -13.28
N ALA A 40 1.25 -6.45 -12.72
CA ALA A 40 2.44 -7.29 -12.89
C ALA A 40 2.68 -7.69 -14.36
N GLU A 41 1.60 -7.86 -15.13
CA GLU A 41 1.63 -8.24 -16.55
C GLU A 41 1.96 -7.07 -17.50
N GLN A 42 1.89 -5.82 -17.04
CA GLN A 42 2.22 -4.67 -17.88
C GLN A 42 3.72 -4.66 -18.21
N GLN A 43 4.05 -4.32 -19.45
CA GLN A 43 5.43 -4.17 -19.89
C GLN A 43 6.02 -2.88 -19.34
N LEU A 44 7.29 -2.95 -18.93
CA LEU A 44 8.08 -1.78 -18.56
C LEU A 44 8.25 -0.87 -19.78
N ASN A 45 8.19 0.44 -19.56
CA ASN A 45 8.54 1.41 -20.58
C ASN A 45 10.06 1.63 -20.56
N ILE A 46 10.75 1.19 -21.61
CA ILE A 46 12.21 1.34 -21.73
C ILE A 46 12.51 2.37 -22.83
N VAL A 47 13.15 3.47 -22.44
CA VAL A 47 13.61 4.52 -23.37
C VAL A 47 15.08 4.81 -23.12
N SER A 48 15.96 4.13 -23.87
CA SER A 48 17.41 4.27 -23.73
C SER A 48 17.99 5.51 -24.42
N GLY A 49 17.25 6.08 -25.38
CA GLY A 49 17.74 7.14 -26.27
C GLY A 49 18.60 6.62 -27.44
N LEU A 50 18.75 5.30 -27.60
CA LEU A 50 19.46 4.66 -28.71
C LEU A 50 18.54 4.16 -29.84
N GLY A 51 17.23 4.40 -29.70
CA GLY A 51 16.22 4.07 -30.70
C GLY A 51 15.49 2.75 -30.42
N VAL A 52 14.35 2.58 -31.09
CA VAL A 52 13.36 1.53 -30.80
C VAL A 52 13.95 0.12 -30.81
N ARG A 53 14.84 -0.20 -31.76
CA ARG A 53 15.46 -1.54 -31.84
C ARG A 53 16.32 -1.88 -30.63
N MET A 54 17.01 -0.88 -30.07
CA MET A 54 17.77 -1.07 -28.84
C MET A 54 16.82 -1.17 -27.65
N ASP A 55 15.76 -0.36 -27.60
CA ASP A 55 14.75 -0.46 -26.54
C ASP A 55 14.06 -1.84 -26.51
N GLU A 56 13.74 -2.41 -27.68
CA GLU A 56 13.24 -3.78 -27.85
C GLU A 56 14.26 -4.84 -27.41
N LEU A 57 15.54 -4.67 -27.78
CA LEU A 57 16.61 -5.55 -27.32
C LEU A 57 16.72 -5.50 -25.80
N LEU A 58 16.76 -4.31 -25.20
CA LEU A 58 16.80 -4.14 -23.75
C LEU A 58 15.55 -4.76 -23.11
N GLN A 59 14.36 -4.61 -23.70
CA GLN A 59 13.13 -5.25 -23.22
C GLN A 59 13.27 -6.77 -23.17
N SER A 60 13.92 -7.39 -24.16
CA SER A 60 14.17 -8.84 -24.22
C SER A 60 15.15 -9.36 -23.15
N LEU A 61 15.95 -8.48 -22.54
CA LEU A 61 16.85 -8.80 -21.42
C LEU A 61 16.12 -8.80 -20.06
N GLU A 62 14.88 -9.27 -20.04
CA GLU A 62 14.09 -9.38 -18.81
C GLU A 62 14.80 -10.25 -17.76
N GLY A 63 14.83 -9.77 -16.50
CA GLY A 63 15.54 -10.43 -15.40
C GLY A 63 17.01 -10.01 -15.24
N ALA A 64 17.58 -9.23 -16.16
CA ALA A 64 18.94 -8.68 -16.02
C ALA A 64 19.02 -7.45 -15.11
N ASP A 65 17.90 -7.00 -14.53
CA ASP A 65 17.80 -5.74 -13.79
C ASP A 65 18.72 -5.71 -12.55
N ARG A 66 18.74 -6.78 -11.77
CA ARG A 66 19.62 -6.91 -10.59
C ARG A 66 21.09 -7.00 -10.95
N LEU A 67 21.40 -7.60 -12.10
CA LEU A 67 22.75 -7.61 -12.62
C LEU A 67 23.20 -6.20 -12.98
N GLY A 68 22.33 -5.44 -13.67
CA GLY A 68 22.57 -4.05 -14.01
C GLY A 68 22.77 -3.17 -12.77
N GLU A 69 21.89 -3.31 -11.78
CA GLU A 69 22.01 -2.60 -10.49
C GLU A 69 23.34 -2.91 -9.79
N SER A 70 23.69 -4.19 -9.65
CA SER A 70 24.93 -4.64 -9.02
C SER A 70 26.17 -4.11 -9.75
N TRP A 71 26.15 -4.18 -11.09
CA TRP A 71 27.24 -3.66 -11.90
C TRP A 71 27.41 -2.15 -11.74
N ILE A 72 26.33 -1.36 -11.89
CA ILE A 72 26.37 0.10 -11.72
C ILE A 72 26.86 0.47 -10.32
N GLY A 73 26.41 -0.25 -9.28
CA GLY A 73 26.86 -0.05 -7.90
C GLY A 73 28.33 -0.41 -7.64
N SER A 74 28.93 -1.27 -8.46
CA SER A 74 30.35 -1.62 -8.38
C SER A 74 31.30 -0.58 -8.98
N LEU A 75 30.77 0.33 -9.80
CA LEU A 75 31.57 1.36 -10.48
C LEU A 75 31.96 2.46 -9.48
N ALA A 76 33.17 3.02 -9.64
CA ALA A 76 33.63 4.13 -8.83
C ALA A 76 32.73 5.39 -8.97
N ALA A 77 32.12 5.55 -10.15
CA ALA A 77 31.10 6.56 -10.42
C ALA A 77 30.03 5.93 -11.32
N ALA A 78 28.77 6.00 -10.88
CA ALA A 78 27.64 5.51 -11.66
C ALA A 78 27.41 6.42 -12.89
N PRO A 79 27.43 5.88 -14.12
CA PRO A 79 27.14 6.66 -15.31
C PRO A 79 25.67 7.05 -15.37
N SER A 80 25.37 8.19 -15.98
CA SER A 80 24.01 8.53 -16.39
C SER A 80 23.54 7.63 -17.55
N LEU A 81 22.22 7.56 -17.74
CA LEU A 81 21.61 6.82 -18.86
C LEU A 81 22.21 7.23 -20.22
N ARG A 82 22.41 8.54 -20.44
CA ARG A 82 22.99 9.08 -21.69
C ARG A 82 24.46 8.70 -21.86
N GLU A 83 25.26 8.76 -20.80
CA GLU A 83 26.69 8.39 -20.87
C GLU A 83 26.85 6.91 -21.19
N LEU A 84 26.12 6.04 -20.50
CA LEU A 84 26.16 4.61 -20.78
C LEU A 84 25.61 4.28 -22.16
N GLY A 85 24.55 4.96 -22.59
CA GLY A 85 24.03 4.85 -23.96
C GLY A 85 25.10 5.16 -25.01
N THR A 86 25.86 6.24 -24.82
CA THR A 86 26.96 6.63 -25.73
C THR A 86 28.08 5.57 -25.76
N ILE A 87 28.39 4.96 -24.61
CA ILE A 87 29.38 3.88 -24.53
C ILE A 87 28.91 2.63 -25.30
N VAL A 88 27.63 2.28 -25.17
CA VAL A 88 27.05 1.11 -25.87
C VAL A 88 26.97 1.34 -27.38
N ASP A 89 26.55 2.54 -27.81
CA ASP A 89 26.51 2.94 -29.23
C ASP A 89 27.90 2.86 -29.89
N GLY A 90 28.96 3.22 -29.16
CA GLY A 90 30.34 3.08 -29.66
C GLY A 90 30.85 1.63 -29.75
N ARG A 91 30.14 0.64 -29.20
CA ARG A 91 30.57 -0.77 -29.13
C ARG A 91 29.78 -1.70 -30.03
N ILE A 92 28.51 -1.40 -30.32
CA ILE A 92 27.65 -2.20 -31.19
C ILE A 92 27.20 -1.34 -32.38
N ASP A 93 27.24 -1.90 -33.58
CA ASP A 93 26.61 -1.27 -34.74
C ASP A 93 25.08 -1.31 -34.62
N LEU A 94 24.48 -0.22 -34.13
CA LEU A 94 23.03 -0.08 -34.00
C LEU A 94 22.28 -0.12 -35.34
N GLN A 95 22.99 0.10 -36.45
CA GLN A 95 22.43 0.06 -37.80
C GLN A 95 22.54 -1.33 -38.44
N ALA A 96 23.14 -2.32 -37.75
CA ALA A 96 23.24 -3.68 -38.25
C ALA A 96 21.84 -4.25 -38.57
N PRO A 97 21.64 -4.92 -39.72
CA PRO A 97 20.35 -5.51 -40.07
C PRO A 97 19.82 -6.48 -39.01
N ASP A 98 20.74 -7.19 -38.35
CA ASP A 98 20.48 -8.06 -37.21
C ASP A 98 21.28 -7.56 -35.98
N LEU A 99 20.63 -6.72 -35.16
CA LEU A 99 21.21 -6.17 -33.95
C LEU A 99 21.55 -7.25 -32.92
N GLY A 100 20.76 -8.34 -32.86
CA GLY A 100 21.02 -9.46 -31.97
C GLY A 100 22.31 -10.19 -32.33
N ALA A 101 22.50 -10.49 -33.62
CA ALA A 101 23.74 -11.10 -34.12
C ALA A 101 24.97 -10.20 -33.92
N ALA A 102 24.83 -8.89 -34.17
CA ALA A 102 25.91 -7.92 -33.93
C ALA A 102 26.29 -7.85 -32.45
N THR A 103 25.29 -7.82 -31.55
CA THR A 103 25.48 -7.87 -30.10
C THR A 103 26.19 -9.14 -29.66
N ALA A 104 25.72 -10.31 -30.12
CA ALA A 104 26.33 -11.61 -29.77
C ALA A 104 27.77 -11.72 -30.28
N GLN A 105 28.06 -11.17 -31.47
CA GLN A 105 29.42 -11.12 -32.00
C GLN A 105 30.32 -10.23 -31.14
N ARG A 106 29.82 -9.07 -30.70
CA ARG A 106 30.57 -8.18 -29.82
C ARG A 106 30.84 -8.80 -28.44
N VAL A 107 29.86 -9.51 -27.86
CA VAL A 107 30.04 -10.28 -26.62
C VAL A 107 31.15 -11.31 -26.77
N ARG A 108 31.16 -12.10 -27.86
CA ARG A 108 32.26 -13.05 -28.12
C ARG A 108 33.62 -12.36 -28.23
N GLN A 109 33.67 -11.21 -28.90
CA GLN A 109 34.90 -10.44 -29.05
C GLN A 109 35.42 -9.92 -27.70
N ASP A 110 34.53 -9.48 -26.81
CA ASP A 110 34.90 -9.05 -25.45
C ASP A 110 35.61 -10.16 -24.67
N PHE A 111 35.17 -11.42 -24.80
CA PHE A 111 35.88 -12.56 -24.19
C PHE A 111 37.26 -12.81 -24.81
N VAL A 112 37.40 -12.68 -26.13
CA VAL A 112 38.69 -12.84 -26.83
C VAL A 112 39.67 -11.75 -26.41
N ASP A 113 39.19 -10.52 -26.26
CA ASP A 113 39.99 -9.35 -25.92
C ASP A 113 40.19 -9.16 -24.41
N ASN A 114 39.70 -10.11 -23.60
CA ASN A 114 39.71 -10.04 -22.13
C ASN A 114 39.06 -8.75 -21.57
N GLN A 115 38.03 -8.25 -22.25
CA GLN A 115 37.18 -7.15 -21.79
C GLN A 115 36.02 -7.72 -20.97
N LEU A 116 36.29 -8.02 -19.71
CA LEU A 116 35.36 -8.69 -18.81
C LEU A 116 34.95 -7.77 -17.65
N CYS A 117 33.81 -8.09 -17.04
CA CYS A 117 33.40 -7.61 -15.73
C CYS A 117 33.24 -8.80 -14.78
N GLU A 118 33.55 -8.59 -13.50
CA GLU A 118 33.39 -9.59 -12.45
C GLU A 118 32.30 -9.14 -11.47
N LEU A 119 31.28 -9.97 -11.27
CA LEU A 119 30.16 -9.70 -10.37
C LEU A 119 29.83 -10.95 -9.58
N ASP A 120 29.96 -10.89 -8.25
CA ASP A 120 29.69 -12.02 -7.34
C ASP A 120 30.40 -13.33 -7.75
N GLY A 121 31.64 -13.23 -8.24
CA GLY A 121 32.45 -14.38 -8.71
C GLY A 121 32.08 -14.90 -10.10
N TRP A 122 31.16 -14.22 -10.81
CA TRP A 122 30.86 -14.48 -12.22
C TRP A 122 31.70 -13.59 -13.12
N GLN A 123 32.27 -14.16 -14.17
CA GLN A 123 32.88 -13.41 -15.27
C GLN A 123 31.90 -13.30 -16.43
N LEU A 124 31.59 -12.07 -16.82
CA LEU A 124 30.73 -11.74 -17.94
C LEU A 124 31.50 -10.86 -18.93
N SER A 125 31.05 -10.79 -20.18
CA SER A 125 31.59 -9.78 -21.10
C SER A 125 31.26 -8.38 -20.60
N LEU A 126 32.15 -7.43 -20.84
CA LEU A 126 31.90 -6.03 -20.50
C LEU A 126 30.62 -5.51 -21.16
N LEU A 127 30.33 -5.94 -22.40
CA LEU A 127 29.09 -5.55 -23.08
C LEU A 127 27.83 -6.08 -22.38
N GLU A 128 27.82 -7.32 -21.87
CA GLU A 128 26.68 -7.85 -21.12
C GLU A 128 26.38 -7.00 -19.88
N CYS A 129 27.43 -6.64 -19.12
CA CYS A 129 27.30 -5.75 -17.97
C CYS A 129 26.76 -4.36 -18.37
N GLN A 130 27.28 -3.79 -19.47
CA GLN A 130 26.84 -2.49 -19.98
C GLN A 130 25.38 -2.49 -20.43
N LEU A 131 24.92 -3.54 -21.12
CA LEU A 131 23.52 -3.67 -21.53
C LEU A 131 22.59 -3.87 -20.33
N ALA A 132 22.99 -4.68 -19.35
CA ALA A 132 22.23 -4.85 -18.11
C ALA A 132 22.14 -3.52 -17.33
N GLY A 133 23.25 -2.78 -17.22
CA GLY A 133 23.28 -1.46 -16.61
C GLY A 133 22.42 -0.45 -17.38
N LEU A 134 22.45 -0.48 -18.72
CA LEU A 134 21.66 0.42 -19.55
C LEU A 134 20.17 0.17 -19.38
N ARG A 135 19.76 -1.11 -19.35
CA ARG A 135 18.39 -1.51 -19.04
C ARG A 135 17.97 -0.99 -17.66
N HIS A 136 18.77 -1.24 -16.63
CA HIS A 136 18.48 -0.79 -15.26
C HIS A 136 18.28 0.73 -15.19
N LEU A 137 19.18 1.50 -15.80
CA LEU A 137 19.08 2.96 -15.84
C LEU A 137 17.87 3.46 -16.65
N ALA A 138 17.53 2.77 -17.75
CA ALA A 138 16.36 3.12 -18.57
C ALA A 138 15.05 2.85 -17.82
N ILE A 139 14.98 1.75 -17.06
CA ILE A 139 13.83 1.45 -16.20
C ILE A 139 13.69 2.52 -15.12
N ALA A 140 14.79 2.87 -14.45
CA ALA A 140 14.80 3.86 -13.37
C ALA A 140 14.51 5.29 -13.84
N ALA A 141 14.73 5.59 -15.13
CA ALA A 141 14.47 6.91 -15.71
C ALA A 141 12.98 7.21 -15.90
N ASP A 142 12.11 6.19 -15.94
CA ASP A 142 10.66 6.37 -16.01
C ASP A 142 10.00 6.07 -14.65
N PRO A 143 9.45 7.09 -13.95
CA PRO A 143 8.73 6.92 -12.70
C PRO A 143 7.55 5.94 -12.78
N ALA A 144 6.93 5.77 -13.96
CA ALA A 144 5.81 4.85 -14.15
C ALA A 144 6.22 3.37 -14.02
N ASN A 145 7.51 3.04 -14.21
CA ASN A 145 8.00 1.68 -14.05
C ASN A 145 8.09 1.24 -12.59
N LEU A 146 8.26 2.17 -11.65
CA LEU A 146 8.45 1.85 -10.24
C LEU A 146 7.29 1.03 -9.64
N PRO A 147 6.00 1.42 -9.79
CA PRO A 147 4.89 0.60 -9.32
C PRO A 147 4.82 -0.77 -10.01
N LEU A 148 5.17 -0.86 -11.30
CA LEU A 148 5.19 -2.13 -12.04
C LEU A 148 6.26 -3.08 -11.51
N MET A 149 7.47 -2.58 -11.27
CA MET A 149 8.57 -3.36 -10.70
C MET A 149 8.21 -3.89 -9.30
N ARG A 150 7.62 -3.03 -8.45
CA ARG A 150 7.14 -3.46 -7.12
C ARG A 150 6.08 -4.56 -7.24
N ALA A 151 5.09 -4.39 -8.12
CA ALA A 151 4.04 -5.38 -8.34
C ALA A 151 4.61 -6.73 -8.82
N ARG A 152 5.56 -6.71 -9.76
CA ARG A 152 6.25 -7.91 -10.25
C ARG A 152 7.08 -8.59 -9.16
N GLU A 153 7.86 -7.84 -8.39
CA GLU A 153 8.65 -8.40 -7.28
C GLU A 153 7.74 -9.01 -6.21
N GLN A 154 6.61 -8.37 -5.93
CA GLN A 154 5.59 -8.86 -5.01
C GLN A 154 4.96 -10.16 -5.50
N ALA A 155 4.55 -10.22 -6.77
CA ALA A 155 4.01 -11.43 -7.39
C ALA A 155 5.02 -12.58 -7.37
N ALA A 156 6.25 -12.32 -7.82
CA ALA A 156 7.33 -13.32 -7.81
C ALA A 156 7.67 -13.80 -6.39
N LEU A 157 7.61 -12.92 -5.39
CA LEU A 157 7.75 -13.33 -4.00
C LEU A 157 6.62 -14.29 -3.63
N GLN A 158 5.36 -13.91 -3.84
CA GLN A 158 4.19 -14.72 -3.46
C GLN A 158 4.21 -16.10 -4.12
N GLU A 159 4.50 -16.18 -5.41
CA GLU A 159 4.62 -17.44 -6.14
C GLU A 159 5.74 -18.34 -5.59
N SER A 160 6.79 -17.73 -5.05
CA SER A 160 7.90 -18.46 -4.45
C SER A 160 7.62 -18.98 -3.03
N LEU A 161 6.56 -18.50 -2.38
CA LEU A 161 6.25 -18.87 -1.00
C LEU A 161 5.47 -20.18 -0.92
N THR A 162 5.84 -21.04 0.03
CA THR A 162 5.08 -22.22 0.40
C THR A 162 4.41 -22.02 1.76
N GLU A 163 3.18 -22.51 1.91
CA GLU A 163 2.51 -22.43 3.21
C GLU A 163 3.20 -23.33 4.24
N GLY A 164 3.35 -22.84 5.46
CA GLY A 164 3.94 -23.59 6.56
C GLY A 164 4.01 -22.79 7.86
N GLU A 165 4.45 -23.43 8.94
CA GLU A 165 4.61 -22.79 10.24
C GLU A 165 6.04 -22.23 10.40
N ILE A 166 6.14 -20.97 10.80
CA ILE A 166 7.40 -20.27 11.11
C ILE A 166 7.58 -20.16 12.62
N ALA A 167 6.53 -19.75 13.33
CA ALA A 167 6.51 -19.59 14.79
C ALA A 167 5.08 -19.68 15.34
N PRO A 168 4.85 -20.28 16.53
CA PRO A 168 3.53 -20.33 17.13
C PRO A 168 2.98 -18.92 17.41
N LEU A 169 1.75 -18.66 16.99
CA LEU A 169 1.04 -17.40 17.21
C LEU A 169 0.15 -17.50 18.46
N ALA A 170 0.40 -16.64 19.45
CA ALA A 170 -0.41 -16.56 20.65
C ALA A 170 -1.59 -15.58 20.49
N ASN A 171 -1.34 -14.38 19.95
CA ASN A 171 -2.37 -13.36 19.73
C ASN A 171 -1.90 -12.27 18.76
N TRP A 172 -2.82 -11.45 18.24
CA TRP A 172 -2.51 -10.28 17.43
C TRP A 172 -3.69 -9.30 17.35
N GLY A 173 -3.39 -8.04 17.01
CA GLY A 173 -4.41 -7.06 16.70
C GLY A 173 -3.88 -5.69 16.26
N PRO A 174 -4.79 -4.77 15.90
CA PRO A 174 -6.25 -4.98 15.78
C PRO A 174 -6.61 -5.84 14.56
N ARG A 175 -7.80 -6.46 14.61
CA ARG A 175 -8.32 -7.34 13.53
C ARG A 175 -9.41 -6.68 12.68
N LYS A 176 -9.87 -5.49 13.10
CA LYS A 176 -10.91 -4.75 12.40
C LYS A 176 -10.73 -3.24 12.54
N THR A 177 -11.18 -2.50 11.54
CA THR A 177 -11.30 -1.04 11.54
C THR A 177 -12.46 -0.62 10.62
N VAL A 178 -12.75 0.67 10.56
CA VAL A 178 -13.71 1.27 9.64
C VAL A 178 -12.95 1.96 8.50
N GLN A 179 -13.54 2.01 7.31
CA GLN A 179 -13.02 2.70 6.14
C GLN A 179 -12.61 4.14 6.50
N GLY A 180 -11.42 4.53 6.08
CA GLY A 180 -10.80 5.83 6.37
C GLY A 180 -10.28 5.98 7.80
N GLN A 181 -10.62 5.08 8.74
CA GLN A 181 -10.22 5.20 10.14
C GLN A 181 -8.88 4.49 10.40
N LYS A 182 -7.90 5.27 10.83
CA LYS A 182 -6.63 4.75 11.37
C LYS A 182 -6.82 4.13 12.74
N PHE A 183 -5.93 3.19 13.08
CA PHE A 183 -5.92 2.50 14.37
C PHE A 183 -4.51 2.43 14.94
N ASN A 184 -4.38 2.47 16.27
CA ASN A 184 -3.09 2.51 16.97
C ASN A 184 -2.11 3.50 16.30
N GLU A 185 -2.58 4.72 16.00
CA GLU A 185 -1.81 5.69 15.23
C GLU A 185 -0.49 6.01 15.96
N GLN A 186 0.61 5.89 15.23
CA GLN A 186 1.95 6.20 15.74
C GLN A 186 2.32 7.67 15.44
N ALA A 187 3.43 8.15 16.01
CA ALA A 187 3.84 9.55 15.91
C ALA A 187 4.11 10.04 14.47
N ASP A 188 4.41 9.11 13.56
CA ASP A 188 4.60 9.32 12.12
C ASP A 188 3.30 9.09 11.30
N GLY A 189 2.17 8.90 11.97
CA GLY A 189 0.83 8.84 11.36
C GLY A 189 0.43 7.51 10.74
N HIS A 190 1.21 6.44 10.95
CA HIS A 190 0.89 5.11 10.44
C HIS A 190 0.01 4.30 11.42
N SER A 191 -0.71 3.31 10.91
CA SER A 191 -1.59 2.44 11.71
C SER A 191 -0.84 1.21 12.21
N GLY A 192 -0.69 1.06 13.52
CA GLY A 192 0.14 0.02 14.14
C GLY A 192 -0.57 -1.33 14.33
N LEU A 193 0.12 -2.41 13.95
CA LEU A 193 -0.25 -3.82 14.19
C LEU A 193 0.77 -4.49 15.13
N TRP A 194 0.27 -5.28 16.07
CA TRP A 194 1.12 -6.08 16.96
C TRP A 194 0.75 -7.56 16.90
N PHE A 195 1.76 -8.41 17.01
CA PHE A 195 1.64 -9.87 16.94
C PHE A 195 2.49 -10.49 18.05
N GLN A 196 1.93 -11.41 18.80
CA GLN A 196 2.60 -12.17 19.85
C GLN A 196 2.95 -13.55 19.29
N PHE A 197 4.21 -13.71 18.89
CA PHE A 197 4.74 -14.99 18.42
C PHE A 197 5.75 -15.53 19.42
N ASP A 198 5.75 -16.85 19.62
CA ASP A 198 6.77 -17.53 20.39
C ASP A 198 7.98 -17.82 19.50
N ASN A 199 9.09 -17.11 19.73
CA ASN A 199 10.37 -17.29 19.03
C ASN A 199 10.34 -17.04 17.51
N ALA A 200 9.59 -16.03 17.04
CA ALA A 200 9.68 -15.61 15.64
C ALA A 200 11.13 -15.23 15.28
N PRO A 201 11.67 -15.71 14.14
CA PRO A 201 13.03 -15.37 13.74
C PRO A 201 13.11 -13.87 13.44
N ASN A 202 14.22 -13.24 13.82
CA ASN A 202 14.52 -11.82 13.62
C ASN A 202 14.46 -11.34 12.15
N ARG A 203 14.57 -12.28 11.20
CA ARG A 203 14.40 -12.01 9.76
C ARG A 203 12.96 -12.13 9.25
N ALA A 204 12.03 -12.61 10.08
CA ALA A 204 10.64 -12.72 9.68
C ALA A 204 10.05 -11.33 9.35
N ARG A 205 9.09 -11.31 8.44
CA ARG A 205 8.39 -10.11 8.00
C ARG A 205 6.90 -10.37 8.03
N ILE A 206 6.11 -9.34 8.34
CA ILE A 206 4.67 -9.36 8.16
C ILE A 206 4.38 -9.01 6.71
N MET A 207 3.50 -9.79 6.08
CA MET A 207 2.92 -9.54 4.79
C MET A 207 1.45 -9.17 4.99
N ILE A 208 1.01 -8.09 4.34
CA ILE A 208 -0.36 -7.58 4.42
C ILE A 208 -0.87 -7.46 2.99
N ASP A 209 -1.94 -8.18 2.67
CA ASP A 209 -2.52 -8.26 1.34
C ASP A 209 -1.47 -8.54 0.25
N GLY A 210 -0.61 -9.51 0.58
CA GLY A 210 0.46 -9.94 -0.30
C GLY A 210 1.69 -9.02 -0.37
N GLU A 211 1.70 -7.87 0.29
CA GLU A 211 2.81 -6.91 0.28
C GLU A 211 3.62 -6.98 1.59
N LEU A 212 4.96 -6.98 1.51
CA LEU A 212 5.80 -7.02 2.71
C LEU A 212 5.78 -5.67 3.45
N ALA A 213 5.29 -5.68 4.68
CA ALA A 213 5.23 -4.52 5.54
C ALA A 213 6.51 -4.36 6.38
N ARG A 214 6.83 -3.11 6.74
CA ARG A 214 7.94 -2.80 7.64
C ARG A 214 7.72 -3.48 8.98
N THR A 215 8.62 -4.41 9.32
CA THR A 215 8.45 -5.29 10.48
C THR A 215 9.63 -5.16 11.45
N ARG A 216 9.34 -5.03 12.73
CA ARG A 216 10.32 -5.13 13.82
C ARG A 216 10.00 -6.35 14.68
N VAL A 217 10.97 -7.25 14.76
CA VAL A 217 10.88 -8.47 15.57
C VAL A 217 11.61 -8.27 16.91
N SER A 218 10.92 -8.54 18.01
CA SER A 218 11.51 -8.70 19.35
C SER A 218 11.33 -10.15 19.81
N SER A 219 11.82 -10.50 21.00
CA SER A 219 11.77 -11.88 21.52
C SER A 219 10.36 -12.44 21.74
N LYS A 220 9.34 -11.58 21.92
CA LYS A 220 7.94 -12.00 22.16
C LYS A 220 6.90 -11.28 21.31
N VAL A 221 7.27 -10.15 20.72
CA VAL A 221 6.34 -9.30 19.96
C VAL A 221 6.96 -8.95 18.62
N VAL A 222 6.21 -9.20 17.56
CA VAL A 222 6.45 -8.66 16.23
C VAL A 222 5.55 -7.45 16.06
N THR A 223 6.10 -6.33 15.63
CA THR A 223 5.35 -5.10 15.34
C THR A 223 5.48 -4.77 13.87
N SER A 224 4.37 -4.38 13.26
CA SER A 224 4.28 -3.94 11.88
C SER A 224 3.18 -2.87 11.78
N GLY A 225 2.80 -2.48 10.58
CA GLY A 225 1.73 -1.51 10.38
C GLY A 225 1.40 -1.28 8.93
N LEU A 226 0.38 -0.46 8.70
CA LEU A 226 0.02 0.07 7.40
C LEU A 226 0.75 1.40 7.20
N PHE A 227 1.57 1.52 6.16
CA PHE A 227 2.40 2.70 5.89
C PHE A 227 2.09 3.29 4.51
N GLY A 228 2.11 4.62 4.39
CA GLY A 228 2.01 5.32 3.10
C GLY A 228 0.87 4.82 2.21
N GLU A 229 1.19 4.51 0.95
CA GLU A 229 0.24 4.04 -0.07
C GLU A 229 -0.52 2.76 0.36
N MET A 230 0.13 1.84 1.09
CA MET A 230 -0.53 0.64 1.62
C MET A 230 -1.63 1.02 2.60
N GLN A 231 -1.38 2.00 3.49
CA GLN A 231 -2.39 2.49 4.43
C GLN A 231 -3.56 3.13 3.69
N ASP A 232 -3.25 4.02 2.76
CA ASP A 232 -4.27 4.75 2.03
C ASP A 232 -5.15 3.79 1.23
N ARG A 233 -4.54 2.80 0.54
CA ARG A 233 -5.26 1.75 -0.20
C ARG A 233 -6.16 0.90 0.71
N ILE A 234 -5.57 0.32 1.76
CA ILE A 234 -6.28 -0.64 2.63
C ILE A 234 -7.41 0.06 3.40
N LEU A 235 -7.16 1.25 3.94
CA LEU A 235 -8.20 1.97 4.68
C LEU A 235 -9.24 2.59 3.76
N ALA A 236 -8.94 2.89 2.49
CA ALA A 236 -9.93 3.46 1.57
C ALA A 236 -10.95 2.46 1.04
N THR A 237 -10.63 1.16 1.05
CA THR A 237 -11.49 0.13 0.44
C THR A 237 -11.99 -0.84 1.51
N PRO A 238 -13.31 -0.95 1.73
CA PRO A 238 -13.85 -1.97 2.61
C PRO A 238 -13.53 -3.38 2.09
N GLY A 239 -13.20 -4.31 2.97
CA GLY A 239 -12.81 -5.66 2.59
C GLY A 239 -12.05 -6.42 3.66
N GLU A 240 -11.69 -7.66 3.33
CA GLU A 240 -10.84 -8.51 4.15
C GLU A 240 -9.43 -8.57 3.54
N TYR A 241 -8.42 -8.24 4.35
CA TYR A 241 -7.03 -8.18 3.92
C TYR A 241 -6.22 -9.24 4.63
N GLU A 242 -5.59 -10.13 3.86
CA GLU A 242 -4.80 -11.21 4.42
C GLU A 242 -3.58 -10.68 5.19
N ILE A 243 -3.35 -11.22 6.38
CA ILE A 243 -2.10 -11.04 7.11
C ILE A 243 -1.38 -12.37 7.24
N ALA A 244 -0.08 -12.37 6.94
CA ALA A 244 0.80 -13.52 7.10
C ALA A 244 2.15 -13.13 7.71
N LEU A 245 2.79 -14.08 8.39
CA LEU A 245 4.21 -14.02 8.73
C LEU A 245 5.00 -14.73 7.62
N VAL A 246 6.08 -14.13 7.15
CA VAL A 246 6.90 -14.64 6.04
C VAL A 246 8.35 -14.75 6.48
N ASP A 247 8.98 -15.91 6.22
CA ASP A 247 10.43 -16.07 6.28
C ASP A 247 10.97 -16.02 4.84
N PRO A 248 11.50 -14.87 4.38
CA PRO A 248 11.88 -14.69 2.98
C PRO A 248 13.08 -15.56 2.56
N ILE A 249 13.84 -16.10 3.52
CA ILE A 249 14.98 -16.98 3.24
C ILE A 249 14.52 -18.42 3.07
N LYS A 250 13.65 -18.90 3.95
CA LYS A 250 13.07 -20.25 3.86
C LYS A 250 11.94 -20.34 2.83
N LYS A 251 11.45 -19.19 2.35
CA LYS A 251 10.31 -19.09 1.44
C LYS A 251 9.04 -19.71 2.03
N ILE A 252 8.84 -19.53 3.34
CA ILE A 252 7.66 -20.01 4.04
C ILE A 252 6.73 -18.83 4.32
N LYS A 253 5.43 -19.02 4.10
CA LYS A 253 4.32 -18.15 4.49
C LYS A 253 3.48 -18.85 5.55
N GLN A 254 3.33 -18.22 6.71
CA GLN A 254 2.42 -18.66 7.77
C GLN A 254 1.22 -17.70 7.81
N PRO A 255 0.01 -18.14 7.41
CA PRO A 255 -1.19 -17.33 7.57
C PRO A 255 -1.44 -16.96 9.04
N VAL A 256 -1.78 -15.70 9.30
CA VAL A 256 -2.05 -15.17 10.65
C VAL A 256 -3.54 -14.92 10.85
N GLY A 257 -4.21 -14.36 9.84
CA GLY A 257 -5.63 -14.06 9.85
C GLY A 257 -5.98 -12.93 8.88
N MET A 258 -7.19 -12.38 9.00
CA MET A 258 -7.66 -11.27 8.17
C MET A 258 -7.82 -9.99 8.98
N LEU A 259 -7.38 -8.86 8.42
CA LEU A 259 -7.78 -7.52 8.85
C LEU A 259 -9.04 -7.12 8.10
N VAL A 260 -10.12 -6.84 8.83
CA VAL A 260 -11.40 -6.43 8.25
C VAL A 260 -11.50 -4.91 8.25
N VAL A 261 -11.69 -4.31 7.09
CA VAL A 261 -12.06 -2.89 6.95
C VAL A 261 -13.55 -2.83 6.65
N GLU A 262 -14.33 -2.45 7.65
CA GLU A 262 -15.78 -2.30 7.51
C GLU A 262 -16.09 -1.03 6.71
N PRO A 263 -17.13 -1.01 5.88
CA PRO A 263 -17.54 0.21 5.18
C PRO A 263 -17.87 1.31 6.16
N ASP A 264 -17.46 2.54 5.85
CA ASP A 264 -17.92 3.69 6.63
C ASP A 264 -19.41 3.86 6.30
N PRO A 265 -20.33 3.75 7.29
CA PRO A 265 -21.74 4.01 7.06
C PRO A 265 -22.01 5.42 6.51
N ALA A 266 -21.05 6.36 6.63
CA ALA A 266 -21.11 7.67 5.99
C ALA A 266 -20.81 7.70 4.49
N LEU A 267 -20.14 6.67 3.96
CA LEU A 267 -19.71 6.60 2.57
C LEU A 267 -20.47 5.53 1.76
N ALA A 268 -21.36 4.76 2.38
CA ALA A 268 -22.16 3.74 1.69
C ALA A 268 -23.11 4.38 0.65
N THR A 269 -22.70 4.41 -0.60
CA THR A 269 -23.44 4.97 -1.75
C THR A 269 -24.47 4.02 -2.38
N ASP A 270 -24.52 2.75 -1.96
CA ASP A 270 -25.40 1.74 -2.56
C ASP A 270 -26.74 1.62 -1.81
N GLY A 271 -27.60 2.62 -1.99
CA GLY A 271 -29.07 2.49 -2.00
C GLY A 271 -29.82 1.93 -0.78
N GLN A 272 -29.15 1.47 0.28
CA GLN A 272 -29.76 0.89 1.48
C GLN A 272 -29.15 1.37 2.81
N ALA A 273 -28.34 2.44 2.80
CA ALA A 273 -28.04 3.21 4.00
C ALA A 273 -28.69 4.60 3.91
N SER A 274 -30.01 4.64 4.05
CA SER A 274 -30.72 5.89 4.35
C SER A 274 -30.29 6.40 5.72
N GLY A 275 -29.44 7.44 5.77
CA GLY A 275 -29.40 8.31 6.93
C GLY A 275 -28.03 8.87 7.29
N THR A 276 -27.66 10.00 6.68
CA THR A 276 -26.75 11.03 7.27
C THR A 276 -25.28 10.65 7.51
N GLY A 277 -24.90 9.38 7.46
CA GLY A 277 -23.53 8.94 7.74
C GLY A 277 -23.12 8.99 9.20
N PHE A 278 -24.10 8.86 10.09
CA PHE A 278 -23.88 8.77 11.53
C PHE A 278 -24.58 7.53 12.06
N CYS A 279 -24.02 6.95 13.12
CA CYS A 279 -24.72 5.89 13.85
C CYS A 279 -25.96 6.43 14.56
N GLU A 280 -26.88 5.53 14.88
CA GLU A 280 -28.08 5.87 15.66
C GLU A 280 -27.70 6.48 17.02
N ILE A 281 -28.35 7.59 17.37
CA ILE A 281 -28.20 8.21 18.68
C ILE A 281 -29.09 7.49 19.68
N SER A 282 -28.49 6.62 20.50
CA SER A 282 -29.26 5.80 21.45
C SER A 282 -29.75 6.61 22.65
N LYS A 283 -28.95 7.54 23.19
CA LYS A 283 -29.30 8.38 24.36
C LYS A 283 -28.59 9.73 24.32
N TRP A 284 -29.20 10.75 24.91
CA TRP A 284 -28.57 12.06 25.12
C TRP A 284 -29.30 12.87 26.19
N GLY A 285 -28.58 13.80 26.83
CA GLY A 285 -29.15 14.72 27.82
C GLY A 285 -28.17 15.76 28.34
N PRO A 286 -28.63 16.76 29.12
CA PRO A 286 -30.03 17.06 29.43
C PRO A 286 -30.82 17.51 28.19
N ARG A 287 -32.16 17.44 28.25
CA ARG A 287 -33.05 17.77 27.12
C ARG A 287 -33.87 19.05 27.31
N GLN A 288 -33.82 19.65 28.49
CA GLN A 288 -34.54 20.89 28.79
C GLN A 288 -33.91 21.67 29.94
N THR A 289 -34.22 22.97 30.00
CA THR A 289 -33.90 23.88 31.12
C THR A 289 -34.87 25.08 31.13
N THR A 290 -34.73 26.00 32.10
CA THR A 290 -35.35 27.34 32.11
C THR A 290 -34.35 28.40 31.66
N VAL A 291 -34.85 29.55 31.19
CA VAL A 291 -34.02 30.67 30.71
C VAL A 291 -32.91 31.02 31.72
N GLY A 292 -31.67 31.08 31.24
CA GLY A 292 -30.51 31.46 32.05
C GLY A 292 -30.08 30.43 33.11
N VAL A 293 -30.65 29.23 33.13
CA VAL A 293 -30.26 28.15 34.04
C VAL A 293 -29.52 27.05 33.26
N ALA A 294 -28.33 26.66 33.73
CA ALA A 294 -27.58 25.54 33.19
C ALA A 294 -27.77 24.28 34.07
N PRO A 295 -28.53 23.26 33.64
CA PRO A 295 -28.49 21.95 34.31
C PRO A 295 -27.08 21.34 34.15
N ASN A 296 -26.62 20.58 35.14
CA ASN A 296 -25.27 19.98 35.08
C ASN A 296 -24.16 21.04 34.82
N VAL A 297 -24.18 22.10 35.66
CA VAL A 297 -23.25 23.23 35.60
C VAL A 297 -21.80 22.74 35.62
N GLN A 298 -21.01 23.19 34.65
CA GLN A 298 -19.56 22.99 34.61
C GLN A 298 -18.84 24.09 35.39
N PRO A 299 -17.56 23.92 35.77
CA PRO A 299 -16.83 24.92 36.56
C PRO A 299 -16.79 26.34 35.95
N ASP A 300 -16.97 26.46 34.64
CA ASP A 300 -17.02 27.73 33.89
C ASP A 300 -18.44 28.33 33.80
N GLY A 301 -19.44 27.72 34.46
CA GLY A 301 -20.84 28.15 34.42
C GLY A 301 -21.63 27.65 33.20
N SER A 302 -20.98 26.97 32.24
CA SER A 302 -21.66 26.38 31.09
C SER A 302 -22.49 25.15 31.47
N MET A 303 -23.40 24.74 30.58
CA MET A 303 -24.21 23.53 30.74
C MET A 303 -23.51 22.32 30.12
N GLY A 304 -23.36 21.23 30.86
CA GLY A 304 -22.81 19.98 30.30
C GLY A 304 -23.86 19.18 29.51
N LEU A 305 -23.58 18.88 28.23
CA LEU A 305 -24.36 18.02 27.34
C LEU A 305 -23.63 16.69 27.11
N TRP A 306 -24.35 15.57 27.09
CA TRP A 306 -23.80 14.26 26.71
C TRP A 306 -24.65 13.57 25.65
N VAL A 307 -23.99 12.82 24.76
CA VAL A 307 -24.60 12.08 23.63
C VAL A 307 -23.94 10.70 23.52
N HIS A 308 -24.75 9.65 23.45
CA HIS A 308 -24.31 8.27 23.28
C HIS A 308 -24.57 7.80 21.84
N THR A 309 -23.51 7.39 21.16
CA THR A 309 -23.54 6.85 19.79
C THR A 309 -22.42 5.83 19.61
N ASP A 310 -22.67 4.80 18.82
CA ASP A 310 -21.74 3.67 18.64
C ASP A 310 -20.58 4.02 17.68
N CYS A 311 -20.81 4.98 16.78
CA CYS A 311 -19.77 5.51 15.91
C CYS A 311 -19.84 7.03 15.82
N LEU A 312 -18.66 7.62 15.62
CA LEU A 312 -18.51 9.04 15.36
C LEU A 312 -17.44 9.21 14.27
N PRO A 313 -17.83 9.56 13.04
CA PRO A 313 -16.89 9.81 11.97
C PRO A 313 -15.85 10.88 12.35
N GLU A 314 -14.64 10.76 11.82
CA GLU A 314 -13.59 11.74 12.06
C GLU A 314 -13.98 13.12 11.52
N GLY A 315 -13.65 14.17 12.27
CA GLY A 315 -14.01 15.55 11.90
C GLY A 315 -15.48 15.91 12.12
N THR A 316 -16.28 15.02 12.75
CA THR A 316 -17.65 15.37 13.16
C THR A 316 -17.64 16.58 14.09
N GLU A 317 -18.60 17.48 13.88
CA GLU A 317 -18.92 18.63 14.72
C GLU A 317 -20.24 18.37 15.46
N LEU A 318 -20.36 18.90 16.67
CA LEU A 318 -21.62 18.94 17.42
C LEU A 318 -22.17 20.36 17.34
N LEU A 319 -23.36 20.53 16.78
CA LEU A 319 -24.02 21.82 16.65
C LEU A 319 -25.14 21.98 17.68
N PHE A 320 -25.23 23.14 18.30
CA PHE A 320 -26.40 23.58 19.05
C PHE A 320 -27.01 24.79 18.36
N VAL A 321 -28.18 24.61 17.77
CA VAL A 321 -28.69 25.50 16.72
C VAL A 321 -27.69 25.51 15.55
N ASP A 322 -26.91 26.58 15.39
CA ASP A 322 -25.88 26.74 14.36
C ASP A 322 -24.47 26.93 14.95
N ASP A 323 -24.35 26.97 16.29
CA ASP A 323 -23.06 27.13 16.97
C ASP A 323 -22.33 25.79 17.10
N VAL A 324 -21.08 25.75 16.63
CA VAL A 324 -20.19 24.59 16.78
C VAL A 324 -19.72 24.49 18.23
N LEU A 325 -20.06 23.39 18.89
CA LEU A 325 -19.63 23.07 20.23
C LEU A 325 -18.37 22.21 20.19
N GLY A 326 -17.35 22.61 20.96
CA GLY A 326 -16.25 21.71 21.30
C GLY A 326 -16.76 20.54 22.14
N PHE A 327 -16.40 19.32 21.76
CA PHE A 327 -16.74 18.12 22.52
C PHE A 327 -15.52 17.23 22.76
N THR A 328 -15.62 16.37 23.78
CA THR A 328 -14.64 15.33 24.10
C THR A 328 -15.30 13.96 23.97
N ARG A 329 -14.61 13.04 23.28
CA ARG A 329 -15.01 11.64 23.21
C ARG A 329 -14.48 10.87 24.41
N THR A 330 -15.36 10.16 25.10
CA THR A 330 -15.05 9.32 26.26
C THR A 330 -15.58 7.91 26.03
N SER A 331 -15.27 6.96 26.93
CA SER A 331 -15.86 5.62 26.90
C SER A 331 -17.37 5.61 27.11
N PHE A 332 -17.95 6.70 27.66
CA PHE A 332 -19.40 6.88 27.85
C PHE A 332 -20.08 7.59 26.67
N GLY A 333 -19.33 7.98 25.63
CA GLY A 333 -19.85 8.77 24.50
C GLY A 333 -19.26 10.18 24.44
N LEU A 334 -19.99 11.10 23.81
CA LEU A 334 -19.58 12.49 23.62
C LEU A 334 -20.04 13.34 24.79
N THR A 335 -19.18 14.27 25.21
CA THR A 335 -19.52 15.31 26.18
C THR A 335 -19.15 16.68 25.63
N ALA A 336 -20.04 17.66 25.78
CA ALA A 336 -19.87 19.00 25.26
C ALA A 336 -20.36 20.04 26.28
N ARG A 337 -20.02 21.30 26.04
CA ARG A 337 -20.42 22.43 26.89
C ARG A 337 -21.26 23.41 26.09
N ILE A 338 -22.42 23.79 26.62
CA ILE A 338 -23.30 24.79 26.03
C ILE A 338 -23.14 26.10 26.82
N PRO A 339 -22.62 27.18 26.21
CA PRO A 339 -22.54 28.48 26.85
C PRO A 339 -23.89 28.99 27.32
N LEU A 340 -23.94 29.67 28.46
CA LEU A 340 -25.18 30.18 29.06
C LEU A 340 -25.93 31.17 28.14
N ALA A 341 -25.18 31.95 27.36
CA ALA A 341 -25.74 32.88 26.37
C ALA A 341 -26.66 32.20 25.34
N LEU A 342 -26.40 30.93 25.02
CA LEU A 342 -27.25 30.16 24.10
C LEU A 342 -28.57 29.69 24.75
N LEU A 343 -28.72 29.86 26.07
CA LEU A 343 -29.89 29.50 26.89
C LEU A 343 -30.72 30.71 27.35
N GLU A 344 -30.40 31.92 26.89
CA GLU A 344 -31.09 33.17 27.30
C GLU A 344 -32.47 33.36 26.63
N SER A 345 -32.76 32.63 25.56
CA SER A 345 -34.03 32.71 24.85
C SER A 345 -34.84 31.41 24.97
N PRO A 346 -36.14 31.49 25.32
CA PRO A 346 -37.01 30.33 25.39
C PRO A 346 -37.25 29.74 23.99
N GLY A 347 -37.56 28.44 23.93
CA GLY A 347 -37.88 27.73 22.69
C GLY A 347 -37.21 26.36 22.56
N ASP A 348 -37.52 25.67 21.45
CA ASP A 348 -36.84 24.43 21.05
C ASP A 348 -35.59 24.75 20.25
N LYS A 349 -34.43 24.34 20.77
CA LYS A 349 -33.11 24.50 20.14
C LYS A 349 -32.65 23.14 19.61
N PRO A 350 -32.52 22.95 18.30
CA PRO A 350 -32.10 21.66 17.76
C PRO A 350 -30.62 21.39 18.07
N VAL A 351 -30.29 20.12 18.23
CA VAL A 351 -28.92 19.63 18.43
C VAL A 351 -28.59 18.68 17.30
N TYR A 352 -27.47 18.88 16.61
CA TYR A 352 -27.06 18.08 15.45
C TYR A 352 -25.66 17.51 15.59
N LEU A 353 -25.42 16.34 15.02
CA LEU A 353 -24.08 16.00 14.51
C LEU A 353 -23.96 16.51 13.07
N HIS A 354 -22.81 17.05 12.72
CA HIS A 354 -22.52 17.58 11.39
C HIS A 354 -21.16 17.06 10.89
N ASN A 355 -21.12 16.60 9.66
CA ASN A 355 -19.88 16.17 9.02
C ASN A 355 -19.50 17.25 8.00
N PRO A 356 -18.49 18.10 8.29
CA PRO A 356 -18.16 19.22 7.43
C PRO A 356 -17.59 18.79 6.07
N ARG A 357 -17.10 17.54 5.94
CA ARG A 357 -16.59 17.03 4.66
C ARG A 357 -17.71 16.69 3.69
N THR A 358 -18.80 16.10 4.19
CA THR A 358 -19.95 15.67 3.37
C THR A 358 -21.11 16.66 3.38
N GLY A 359 -21.15 17.57 4.35
CA GLY A 359 -22.28 18.47 4.62
C GLY A 359 -23.47 17.80 5.31
N ASN A 360 -23.37 16.51 5.65
CA ASN A 360 -24.47 15.77 6.25
C ASN A 360 -24.73 16.22 7.69
N ARG A 361 -26.01 16.29 8.07
CA ARG A 361 -26.47 16.59 9.44
C ARG A 361 -27.39 15.49 9.96
N GLN A 362 -27.15 15.00 11.18
CA GLN A 362 -28.07 14.12 11.91
C GLN A 362 -28.66 14.88 13.09
N LEU A 363 -29.99 14.97 13.16
CA LEU A 363 -30.67 15.55 14.32
C LEU A 363 -30.56 14.58 15.51
N ILE A 364 -29.85 15.00 16.57
CA ILE A 364 -29.82 14.30 17.86
C ILE A 364 -31.16 14.47 18.58
N GLY A 365 -31.72 15.69 18.54
CA GLY A 365 -33.02 16.02 19.10
C GLY A 365 -33.22 17.51 19.32
N LYS A 366 -34.30 17.87 20.01
CA LYS A 366 -34.63 19.26 20.38
C LYS A 366 -34.44 19.46 21.88
N PHE A 367 -33.64 20.45 22.24
CA PHE A 367 -33.43 20.90 23.60
C PHE A 367 -34.38 22.05 23.93
N ARG A 368 -35.21 21.91 24.98
CA ARG A 368 -36.26 22.89 25.31
C ARG A 368 -35.79 23.88 26.39
N VAL A 369 -35.77 25.18 26.07
CA VAL A 369 -35.63 26.26 27.06
C VAL A 369 -37.01 26.80 27.41
N GLN A 370 -37.39 26.71 28.68
CA GLN A 370 -38.67 27.19 29.23
C GLN A 370 -38.51 28.60 29.78
N GLU A 371 -39.60 29.36 29.81
CA GLU A 371 -39.65 30.70 30.42
C GLU A 371 -39.30 30.69 31.91
#